data_AF-A0A7Y3GMM7-F1
#
_entry.id   AF-A0A7Y3GMM7-F1
#
_cell.length_a   1.000
_cell.length_b   1.000
_cell.length_c   1.000
_cell.angle_alpha   90.00
_cell.angle_beta   90.00
_cell.angle_gamma   90.00
#
_symmetry.space_group_name_H-M   'P 1'
#
loop_
_entity.id
_entity.type
_entity.pdbx_description
1 polymer ?
#
loop_
_entity_poly.entity_id
_entity_poly.type
_entity_poly.pdbx_seq_one_letter_code
_entity_poly.pdbx_strand_id
1 'polypeptide(L)'
;AEMFDLSFDARIIDTPGIRGFGVVDMDEDEVGDYFPEFFALKGECKFNNCLHIQEPKCAVKEALENDEVAYSRYRSYLQILEGEDESYRE
;
A
#
# COMPACT_ATOMS: atom_id res chain seq x y z
N ALA A 1 -21.04 13.31 2.47
CA ALA A 1 -20.84 12.48 3.66
C ALA A 1 -21.77 13.02 4.74
N GLU A 2 -22.44 12.13 5.46
CA GLU A 2 -23.31 12.48 6.58
C GLU A 2 -22.61 12.12 7.89
N MET A 3 -22.93 12.83 8.97
CA MET A 3 -22.32 12.63 10.29
C MET A 3 -23.41 12.28 11.31
N PHE A 4 -23.21 11.19 12.05
CA PHE A 4 -24.14 10.69 13.05
C PHE A 4 -23.48 10.70 14.43
N ASP A 5 -24.08 11.40 15.39
CA ASP A 5 -23.65 11.39 16.78
C ASP A 5 -24.14 10.13 17.50
N LEU A 6 -23.26 9.50 18.25
CA LEU A 6 -23.55 8.34 19.08
C LEU A 6 -23.68 8.76 20.54
N SER A 7 -24.44 7.98 21.33
CA SER A 7 -24.72 8.25 22.74
C SER A 7 -23.51 8.19 23.67
N PHE A 8 -22.33 7.82 23.17
CA PHE A 8 -21.10 7.66 23.93
C PHE A 8 -19.98 8.60 23.45
N ASP A 9 -20.34 9.83 23.06
CA ASP A 9 -19.42 10.87 22.59
C ASP A 9 -18.53 10.42 21.40
N ALA A 10 -19.11 9.63 20.51
CA ALA A 10 -18.49 9.18 19.27
C ALA A 10 -19.31 9.63 18.06
N ARG A 11 -18.68 9.68 16.89
CA ARG A 11 -19.34 10.08 15.64
C ARG A 11 -19.03 9.10 14.52
N ILE A 12 -20.04 8.76 13.72
CA ILE A 12 -19.91 7.98 12.49
C ILE A 12 -19.99 8.94 11.32
N ILE A 13 -19.05 8.82 10.37
CA ILE A 13 -19.11 9.53 9.09
C ILE A 13 -19.51 8.51 8.04
N ASP A 14 -20.69 8.68 7.44
CA ASP A 14 -21.13 7.88 6.31
C ASP A 14 -20.74 8.58 5.00
N THR A 15 -19.80 7.99 4.28
CA THR A 15 -19.36 8.48 2.96
C THR A 15 -19.99 7.62 1.87
N PRO A 16 -20.48 8.19 0.76
CA PRO A 16 -20.82 7.40 -0.43
C PRO A 16 -19.67 6.46 -0.80
N GLY A 17 -19.98 5.25 -1.28
CA GLY A 17 -18.97 4.26 -1.64
C GLY A 17 -17.93 4.83 -2.58
N ILE A 18 -16.68 4.86 -2.13
CA ILE A 18 -15.54 5.34 -2.93
C ILE A 18 -15.26 4.28 -3.99
N ARG A 19 -15.44 4.62 -5.26
CA ARG A 19 -15.19 3.69 -6.38
C ARG A 19 -13.71 3.64 -6.77
N GLY A 20 -12.96 4.69 -6.48
CA GLY A 20 -11.52 4.71 -6.63
C GLY A 20 -10.89 5.74 -5.70
N PHE A 21 -9.77 5.35 -5.10
CA PHE A 21 -8.85 6.30 -4.52
C PHE A 21 -7.98 6.82 -5.67
N GLY A 22 -8.02 8.13 -5.94
CA GLY A 22 -6.89 8.73 -6.61
C GLY A 22 -5.71 8.56 -5.66
N VAL A 23 -4.69 7.81 -6.08
CA VAL A 23 -3.40 7.75 -5.38
C VAL A 23 -2.83 9.16 -5.52
N VAL A 24 -3.03 10.00 -4.50
CA VAL A 24 -2.54 11.39 -4.47
C VAL A 24 -1.03 11.32 -4.28
N ASP A 25 -0.26 12.00 -5.14
CA ASP A 25 1.20 12.23 -5.07
C ASP A 25 1.89 11.52 -3.88
N MET A 26 2.17 10.22 -4.05
CA MET A 26 2.98 9.46 -3.10
C MET A 26 4.38 9.30 -3.70
N ASP A 27 5.40 9.55 -2.90
CA ASP A 27 6.76 9.21 -3.29
C ASP A 27 6.90 7.68 -3.36
N GLU A 28 7.49 7.17 -4.44
CA GLU A 28 7.66 5.73 -4.68
C GLU A 28 8.38 5.03 -3.52
N ASP A 29 9.33 5.73 -2.89
CA ASP A 29 10.10 5.26 -1.73
C ASP A 29 9.24 5.07 -0.46
N GLU A 30 8.08 5.74 -0.36
CA GLU A 30 7.16 5.64 0.78
C GLU A 30 6.10 4.55 0.60
N VAL A 31 5.79 4.15 -0.63
CA VAL A 31 4.70 3.21 -0.91
C VAL A 31 4.90 1.88 -0.18
N GLY A 32 6.14 1.41 -0.10
CA GLY A 32 6.50 0.18 0.60
C GLY A 32 6.23 0.25 2.11
N ASP A 33 6.33 1.43 2.70
CA ASP A 33 6.13 1.63 4.14
C ASP A 33 4.66 1.48 4.57
N TYR A 34 3.71 1.60 3.63
CA TYR A 34 2.29 1.38 3.88
C TYR A 34 1.89 -0.10 3.91
N PHE A 35 2.83 -1.01 3.65
CA PHE A 35 2.66 -2.45 3.76
C PHE A 35 3.42 -2.93 5.00
N PRO A 36 2.74 -3.27 6.11
CA PRO A 36 3.40 -3.65 7.37
C PRO A 36 4.43 -4.77 7.20
N GLU A 37 4.13 -5.74 6.34
CA GLU A 37 5.03 -6.84 5.98
C GLU A 37 6.31 -6.36 5.29
N PHE A 38 6.24 -5.33 4.44
CA PHE A 38 7.42 -4.79 3.74
C PHE A 38 8.21 -3.88 4.64
N PHE A 39 7.52 -3.05 5.42
CA PHE A 39 8.12 -2.18 6.42
C PHE A 39 8.97 -2.98 7.43
N ALA A 40 8.50 -4.15 7.85
CA ALA A 40 9.25 -5.03 8.73
C ALA A 40 10.53 -5.59 8.08
N LEU A 41 10.49 -5.88 6.77
CA LEU A 41 11.59 -6.50 6.02
C LEU A 41 12.54 -5.49 5.37
N LYS A 42 12.16 -4.22 5.23
CA LYS A 42 12.93 -3.22 4.45
C LYS A 42 14.36 -3.03 4.95
N GLY A 43 14.56 -3.18 6.27
CA GLY A 43 15.88 -3.07 6.89
C GLY A 43 16.84 -4.21 6.55
N GLU A 44 16.33 -5.31 6.02
CA GLU A 44 17.12 -6.48 5.61
C GLU A 44 17.47 -6.45 4.12
N CYS A 45 16.93 -5.48 3.36
CA CYS A 45 17.34 -5.24 1.99
C CYS A 45 18.80 -4.78 1.93
N LYS A 46 19.50 -5.19 0.87
CA LYS A 46 20.88 -4.74 0.63
C LYS A 46 20.99 -3.22 0.43
N PHE A 47 19.96 -2.60 -0.14
CA PHE A 47 19.92 -1.18 -0.48
C PHE A 47 18.90 -0.45 0.38
N ASN A 48 19.25 0.73 0.87
CA ASN A 48 18.37 1.55 1.73
C ASN A 48 17.19 2.15 0.97
N ASN A 49 17.29 2.28 -0.36
CA ASN A 49 16.27 2.80 -1.26
C ASN A 49 15.73 1.68 -2.17
N CYS A 50 15.54 0.49 -1.61
CA CYS A 50 15.03 -0.66 -2.34
C CYS A 50 13.53 -0.49 -2.61
N LEU A 51 13.11 -0.41 -3.86
CA LEU A 51 11.70 -0.38 -4.29
C LEU A 51 11.09 -1.79 -4.40
N HIS A 52 11.85 -2.83 -4.11
CA HIS A 52 11.39 -4.22 -4.11
C HIS A 52 10.92 -4.77 -5.48
N ILE A 53 11.27 -4.12 -6.59
CA ILE A 53 10.80 -4.47 -7.94
C ILE A 53 11.79 -5.36 -8.69
N GLN A 54 13.08 -5.01 -8.71
CA GLN A 54 14.12 -5.72 -9.48
C GLN A 54 15.47 -5.77 -8.77
N GLU A 55 15.55 -5.21 -7.56
CA GLU A 55 16.77 -5.07 -6.80
C GLU A 55 17.33 -6.45 -6.41
N PRO A 56 18.65 -6.66 -6.57
CA PRO A 56 19.28 -7.88 -6.12
C PRO A 56 19.37 -7.89 -4.58
N LYS A 57 19.11 -9.05 -3.97
CA LYS A 57 19.06 -9.25 -2.50
C LYS A 57 18.03 -8.34 -1.82
N CYS A 58 16.79 -8.44 -2.30
CA CYS A 58 15.63 -7.79 -1.71
C CYS A 58 14.94 -8.78 -0.75
N ALA A 59 14.87 -8.42 0.54
CA ALA A 59 14.25 -9.26 1.57
C ALA A 59 12.75 -9.48 1.31
N VAL A 60 12.04 -8.48 0.79
CA VAL A 60 10.62 -8.62 0.41
C VAL A 60 10.41 -9.64 -0.69
N LYS A 61 11.32 -9.72 -1.67
CA LYS A 61 11.24 -10.73 -2.74
C LYS A 61 11.57 -12.13 -2.25
N GLU A 62 12.56 -12.24 -1.37
CA GLU A 62 12.88 -13.52 -0.73
C GLU A 62 11.70 -14.03 0.11
N ALA A 63 11.10 -13.15 0.91
CA ALA A 63 9.88 -13.45 1.67
C ALA A 63 8.69 -13.81 0.76
N LEU A 64 8.58 -13.19 -0.42
CA LEU A 64 7.57 -13.55 -1.42
C LEU A 64 7.81 -14.94 -2.01
N GLU A 65 9.06 -15.31 -2.31
CA GLU A 65 9.43 -16.65 -2.78
C GLU A 65 9.21 -17.74 -1.71
N ASN A 66 9.29 -17.37 -0.43
CA ASN A 66 9.08 -18.26 0.71
C ASN A 66 7.62 -18.30 1.21
N ASP A 67 6.67 -17.69 0.51
CA ASP A 67 5.25 -17.56 0.91
C ASP A 67 5.01 -16.83 2.25
N GLU A 68 5.99 -16.06 2.73
CA GLU A 68 5.87 -15.22 3.94
C GLU A 68 5.16 -13.90 3.62
N VAL A 69 5.31 -13.41 2.39
CA VAL A 69 4.54 -12.32 1.82
C VAL A 69 3.53 -12.89 0.83
N ALA A 70 2.24 -12.56 1.03
CA ALA A 70 1.21 -12.98 0.10
C ALA A 70 1.39 -12.30 -1.28
N TYR A 71 1.36 -13.10 -2.35
CA TYR A 71 1.45 -12.58 -3.72
C TYR A 71 0.40 -11.52 -4.05
N SER A 72 -0.82 -11.64 -3.50
CA SER A 72 -1.87 -10.62 -3.67
C SER A 72 -1.45 -9.26 -3.13
N ARG A 73 -0.71 -9.21 -2.01
CA ARG A 73 -0.21 -7.98 -1.40
C ARG A 73 0.89 -7.36 -2.23
N TYR A 74 1.85 -8.18 -2.68
CA TYR A 74 2.89 -7.74 -3.61
C TYR A 74 2.33 -7.21 -4.93
N ARG A 75 1.29 -7.87 -5.47
CA ARG A 75 0.59 -7.37 -6.65
C ARG A 75 -0.06 -6.01 -6.40
N SER A 76 -0.78 -5.83 -5.28
CA SER A 76 -1.37 -4.53 -4.93
C SER A 76 -0.33 -3.43 -4.77
N TYR A 77 0.83 -3.75 -4.19
CA TYR A 77 1.95 -2.82 -4.09
C TYR A 77 2.41 -2.34 -5.47
N LEU A 78 2.64 -3.26 -6.41
CA LEU A 78 3.04 -2.91 -7.77
C LEU A 78 1.97 -2.05 -8.48
N GLN A 79 0.69 -2.35 -8.31
CA GLN A 79 -0.39 -1.54 -8.90
C GLN A 79 -0.44 -0.11 -8.34
N ILE A 80 -0.15 0.06 -7.06
CA ILE A 80 -0.07 1.40 -6.44
C ILE A 80 1.17 2.14 -6.94
N LEU A 81 2.30 1.44 -7.07
CA LEU A 81 3.58 2.02 -7.48
C LEU A 81 3.61 2.40 -8.97
N GLU A 82 3.06 1.57 -9.85
CA GLU A 82 2.93 1.86 -11.28
C GLU A 82 1.97 3.03 -11.54
N GLY A 83 1.16 3.41 -10.54
CA GLY A 83 0.16 4.45 -10.65
C GLY A 83 -0.87 4.07 -11.70
N GLU A 84 -1.91 3.31 -11.34
CA GLU A 84 -3.04 3.12 -12.25
C GLU A 84 -3.70 4.49 -12.54
N ASP A 85 -3.30 5.10 -13.66
CA ASP A 85 -3.91 6.23 -14.35
C ASP A 85 -5.28 5.84 -14.98
N GLU A 86 -5.87 4.71 -14.57
CA GLU A 86 -7.11 4.22 -15.11
C GLU A 86 -8.32 4.67 -14.27
N SER A 87 -9.00 5.69 -14.82
CA SER A 87 -10.46 5.63 -14.99
C SER A 87 -11.36 5.77 -13.75
N TYR A 88 -10.92 6.33 -12.62
CA TYR A 88 -11.86 6.66 -11.52
C TYR A 88 -12.45 8.06 -11.58
N ARG A 89 -12.24 8.78 -12.69
CA ARG A 89 -12.92 10.05 -13.00
C ARG A 89 -14.06 9.81 -13.98
N GLU A 90 -15.19 9.33 -13.49
CA GLU A 90 -16.52 9.64 -14.02
C GLU A 90 -17.50 9.91 -12.88
#